data_AF-V9E4Z8-F1
#
_entry.id   AF-V9E4Z8-F1
#
_cell.length_a   1.000
_cell.length_b   1.000
_cell.length_c   1.000
_cell.angle_alpha   90.00
_cell.angle_beta   90.00
_cell.angle_gamma   90.00
#
_symmetry.space_group_name_H-M   'P 1'
#
loop_
_entity.id
_entity.type
_entity.pdbx_description
1 polymer ?
#
loop_
_entity_poly.entity_id
_entity_poly.type
_entity_poly.pdbx_seq_one_letter_code
_entity_poly.pdbx_strand_id
1 'polypeptide(L)'
;MLTFLSSSLPSPTVPATSSRPQHLNSFVVLTKKSSSRRLSRRRYSIASSCSTTSNSSDDESDTSDLEPEDCCVVYESYAAVTKRNSQPASIRWSDLQRAQNTTEVAELLAALRLKRRHTRDGEALELTALELCFEFLTMEELQSAAQVCTAFHDAVTASEMLLTGLYSRQWRAKMLPETYVTLPYNDQLVLCAARRSDAIYELSTRSAVTHLPDGKDRVVNNSMLRNFDKGAVDSIRGVHKLPVLSCARALKKNISYYEVSLKGSGSVGLASVSDATTRNAYGFGSGEHVGWKGVSYAYHGNDGDFVFNDGTKPYGGEWGAFGPSWGRASPPSNNEEDDVPMFTVGCGLDADKQQVFFTLNGEMVGIAPTMVLPGDYAAAVSLHAFGDEAGINVGAAPFLFDIEGFCASP
;
A
#
# COMPACT_ATOMS: atom_id res chain seq x y z
N MET A 1 43.05 -5.94 -41.57
CA MET A 1 44.00 -6.65 -40.68
C MET A 1 43.42 -6.63 -39.29
N LEU A 2 42.86 -7.77 -38.88
CA LEU A 2 42.26 -8.04 -37.58
C LEU A 2 43.32 -8.68 -36.69
N THR A 3 43.66 -8.06 -35.57
CA THR A 3 44.48 -8.64 -34.50
C THR A 3 44.02 -8.04 -33.16
N PHE A 4 43.28 -8.81 -32.36
CA PHE A 4 43.78 -9.56 -31.20
C PHE A 4 44.22 -8.68 -30.03
N LEU A 5 43.29 -8.41 -29.10
CA LEU A 5 43.60 -8.20 -27.68
C LEU A 5 42.55 -8.92 -26.84
N SER A 6 42.95 -10.09 -26.37
CA SER A 6 42.35 -10.83 -25.26
C SER A 6 42.88 -10.27 -23.94
N SER A 7 41.99 -9.82 -23.05
CA SER A 7 42.33 -9.61 -21.64
C SER A 7 41.26 -10.22 -20.75
N SER A 8 41.72 -11.16 -19.94
CA SER A 8 41.04 -11.95 -18.92
C SER A 8 40.31 -11.12 -17.87
N LEU A 9 39.01 -11.35 -17.72
CA LEU A 9 38.22 -10.93 -16.56
C LEU A 9 38.29 -12.01 -15.46
N PRO A 10 38.43 -11.65 -14.18
CA PRO A 10 38.29 -12.59 -13.08
C PRO A 10 36.81 -12.92 -12.85
N SER A 11 36.51 -14.21 -12.68
CA SER A 11 35.19 -14.73 -12.33
C SER A 11 34.69 -14.15 -10.99
N PRO A 12 33.45 -13.66 -10.89
CA PRO A 12 32.88 -13.27 -9.61
C PRO A 12 32.45 -14.53 -8.84
N THR A 13 33.06 -14.70 -7.67
CA THR A 13 32.72 -15.66 -6.63
C THR A 13 31.29 -15.41 -6.13
N VAL A 14 30.44 -16.43 -6.21
CA VAL A 14 29.06 -16.40 -5.69
C VAL A 14 29.09 -16.46 -4.16
N PRO A 15 28.51 -15.49 -3.42
CA PRO A 15 28.21 -15.66 -2.01
C PRO A 15 26.95 -16.52 -1.88
N ALA A 16 27.10 -17.72 -1.33
CA ALA A 16 25.99 -18.56 -0.91
C ALA A 16 25.45 -18.04 0.44
N THR A 17 24.38 -17.26 0.42
CA THR A 17 23.51 -17.07 1.59
C THR A 17 22.05 -16.98 1.14
N SER A 18 21.37 -18.13 1.17
CA SER A 18 19.92 -18.22 1.03
C SER A 18 19.25 -17.80 2.34
N SER A 19 18.64 -16.62 2.38
CA SER A 19 17.52 -16.35 3.28
C SER A 19 16.25 -16.39 2.45
N ARG A 20 15.67 -17.60 2.37
CA ARG A 20 14.35 -17.81 1.80
C ARG A 20 13.33 -17.04 2.66
N PRO A 21 12.50 -16.13 2.11
CA PRO A 21 11.42 -15.55 2.90
C PRO A 21 10.52 -16.68 3.37
N GLN A 22 10.10 -16.64 4.64
CA GLN A 22 9.14 -17.58 5.19
C GLN A 22 7.78 -17.32 4.53
N HIS A 23 7.55 -17.93 3.37
CA HIS A 23 6.20 -18.15 2.87
C HIS A 23 5.46 -19.00 3.91
N LEU A 24 4.48 -18.40 4.58
CA LEU A 24 3.42 -19.13 5.25
C LEU A 24 2.61 -19.84 4.16
N ASN A 25 3.04 -21.05 3.80
CA ASN A 25 2.27 -21.96 2.95
C ASN A 25 1.06 -22.47 3.73
N SER A 26 0.06 -21.62 3.89
CA SER A 26 -1.23 -21.95 4.48
C SER A 26 -2.17 -22.40 3.36
N PHE A 27 -2.10 -23.66 2.95
CA PHE A 27 -3.11 -24.21 2.06
C PHE A 27 -4.37 -24.56 2.86
N VAL A 28 -5.51 -23.96 2.50
CA VAL A 28 -6.83 -24.39 2.97
C VAL A 28 -7.33 -25.45 1.98
N VAL A 29 -7.31 -26.71 2.39
CA VAL A 29 -7.90 -27.81 1.61
C VAL A 29 -9.29 -28.10 2.18
N LEU A 30 -10.33 -27.75 1.42
CA LEU A 30 -11.71 -28.06 1.76
C LEU A 30 -12.00 -29.52 1.36
N THR A 31 -12.12 -30.42 2.34
CA THR A 31 -12.57 -31.80 2.06
C THR A 31 -13.96 -32.02 2.65
N LYS A 32 -14.90 -32.45 1.80
CA LYS A 32 -16.24 -32.89 2.21
C LYS A 32 -16.12 -34.29 2.82
N LYS A 33 -16.42 -34.45 4.11
CA LYS A 33 -16.60 -35.77 4.73
C LYS A 33 -18.06 -35.98 5.14
N SER A 34 -18.67 -37.05 4.65
CA SER A 34 -19.97 -37.53 5.15
C SER A 34 -19.79 -38.15 6.53
N SER A 35 -20.46 -37.61 7.56
CA SER A 35 -20.48 -38.19 8.90
C SER A 35 -21.49 -39.33 8.96
N SER A 36 -21.04 -40.59 9.00
CA SER A 36 -21.90 -41.71 9.36
C SER A 36 -21.97 -41.87 10.88
N ARG A 37 -23.02 -41.36 11.53
CA ARG A 37 -23.32 -41.72 12.93
C ARG A 37 -24.24 -42.94 12.96
N ARG A 38 -23.72 -44.11 13.35
CA ARG A 38 -24.53 -45.19 13.92
C ARG A 38 -24.62 -44.98 15.43
N LEU A 39 -25.80 -44.62 15.93
CA LEU A 39 -26.09 -44.63 17.37
C LEU A 39 -26.34 -46.08 17.84
N SER A 40 -25.56 -46.54 18.81
CA SER A 40 -25.74 -47.82 19.47
C SER A 40 -26.91 -47.75 20.47
N ARG A 41 -27.99 -48.44 20.14
CA ARG A 41 -29.18 -48.58 21.00
C ARG A 41 -28.88 -49.60 22.11
N ARG A 42 -28.76 -49.12 23.37
CA ARG A 42 -28.78 -49.97 24.58
C ARG A 42 -30.12 -50.72 24.66
N ARG A 43 -30.09 -52.05 24.78
CA ARG A 43 -31.23 -52.86 25.25
C ARG A 43 -30.83 -53.62 26.50
N TYR A 44 -31.67 -53.51 27.53
CA TYR A 44 -31.70 -54.39 28.70
C TYR A 44 -32.33 -55.73 28.31
N SER A 45 -31.76 -56.80 28.85
CA SER A 45 -32.23 -58.18 28.74
C SER A 45 -33.02 -58.59 29.98
N ILE A 46 -34.24 -59.08 29.80
CA ILE A 46 -34.91 -60.02 30.71
C ILE A 46 -35.45 -61.17 29.86
N ALA A 47 -35.14 -62.39 30.30
CA ALA A 47 -35.51 -63.66 29.70
C ALA A 47 -36.96 -64.06 30.03
N SER A 48 -37.63 -64.78 29.14
CA SER A 48 -37.93 -66.22 29.33
C SER A 48 -38.99 -66.74 28.35
N SER A 49 -38.71 -67.95 27.83
CA SER A 49 -39.63 -69.07 27.50
C SER A 49 -40.66 -69.00 26.36
N CYS A 50 -40.38 -69.86 25.36
CA CYS A 50 -41.25 -70.90 24.77
C CYS A 50 -42.17 -70.62 23.56
N SER A 51 -41.88 -71.40 22.50
CA SER A 51 -42.77 -72.17 21.60
C SER A 51 -43.50 -71.53 20.38
N THR A 52 -43.16 -72.13 19.23
CA THR A 52 -44.01 -72.63 18.12
C THR A 52 -44.63 -71.71 17.05
N THR A 53 -44.17 -71.96 15.81
CA THR A 53 -44.92 -72.16 14.54
C THR A 53 -45.70 -71.03 13.86
N SER A 54 -45.25 -70.74 12.63
CA SER A 54 -45.99 -70.57 11.35
C SER A 54 -46.87 -69.34 11.04
N ASN A 55 -46.60 -68.84 9.82
CA ASN A 55 -47.49 -68.30 8.78
C ASN A 55 -48.02 -66.85 8.82
N SER A 56 -47.77 -66.23 7.65
CA SER A 56 -48.68 -65.48 6.75
C SER A 56 -49.00 -64.00 6.96
N SER A 57 -49.08 -63.36 5.77
CA SER A 57 -49.86 -62.21 5.30
C SER A 57 -49.45 -60.79 5.69
N ASP A 58 -48.95 -60.08 4.67
CA ASP A 58 -49.50 -58.84 4.09
C ASP A 58 -50.60 -58.13 4.91
N ASP A 59 -50.37 -56.86 5.25
CA ASP A 59 -51.27 -55.76 4.84
C ASP A 59 -50.63 -54.38 5.06
N GLU A 60 -51.11 -53.40 4.30
CA GLU A 60 -50.57 -52.08 4.07
C GLU A 60 -50.78 -51.05 5.19
N SER A 61 -49.96 -49.98 5.16
CA SER A 61 -50.37 -48.56 5.08
C SER A 61 -49.53 -47.57 5.91
N ASP A 62 -49.10 -46.54 5.19
CA ASP A 62 -49.07 -45.11 5.53
C ASP A 62 -48.06 -44.46 6.50
N THR A 63 -47.35 -43.49 5.89
CA THR A 63 -46.96 -42.16 6.38
C THR A 63 -45.96 -42.06 7.54
N SER A 64 -44.78 -41.47 7.27
CA SER A 64 -44.20 -40.44 8.14
C SER A 64 -42.98 -39.75 7.48
N ASP A 65 -43.13 -38.43 7.38
CA ASP A 65 -42.12 -37.37 7.38
C ASP A 65 -40.64 -37.78 7.48
N LEU A 66 -39.90 -37.52 6.41
CA LEU A 66 -38.45 -37.41 6.47
C LEU A 66 -38.08 -35.96 6.79
N GLU A 67 -37.80 -35.72 8.07
CA GLU A 67 -37.08 -34.55 8.57
C GLU A 67 -35.77 -34.36 7.78
N PRO A 68 -35.40 -33.12 7.39
CA PRO A 68 -34.07 -32.86 6.84
C PRO A 68 -33.03 -33.00 7.97
N GLU A 69 -32.19 -34.03 7.91
CA GLU A 69 -31.03 -34.13 8.81
C GLU A 69 -30.10 -32.94 8.56
N ASP A 70 -30.10 -32.00 9.51
CA ASP A 70 -29.13 -30.90 9.63
C ASP A 70 -27.69 -31.46 9.62
N CYS A 71 -27.09 -31.47 8.44
CA CYS A 71 -25.70 -31.83 8.26
C CYS A 71 -24.80 -30.65 8.69
N CYS A 72 -24.33 -30.66 9.94
CA CYS A 72 -23.29 -29.74 10.37
C CYS A 72 -21.98 -29.99 9.60
N VAL A 73 -21.60 -29.04 8.74
CA VAL A 73 -20.31 -29.00 8.05
C VAL A 73 -19.27 -28.37 8.99
N VAL A 74 -18.11 -29.01 9.15
CA VAL A 74 -17.00 -28.50 9.96
C VAL A 74 -15.74 -28.44 9.11
N TYR A 75 -15.04 -27.31 9.15
CA TYR A 75 -13.78 -27.09 8.46
C TYR A 75 -12.62 -27.13 9.46
N GLU A 76 -11.56 -27.90 9.17
CA GLU A 76 -10.35 -28.03 9.99
C GLU A 76 -9.14 -27.56 9.17
N SER A 77 -8.22 -26.80 9.78
CA SER A 77 -7.02 -26.31 9.10
C SER A 77 -5.92 -27.39 9.03
N TYR A 78 -5.08 -27.36 7.99
CA TYR A 78 -4.03 -28.36 7.75
C TYR A 78 -3.02 -28.44 8.91
N ALA A 79 -2.77 -27.32 9.59
CA ALA A 79 -1.90 -27.26 10.77
C ALA A 79 -2.44 -28.04 11.99
N ALA A 80 -3.77 -28.18 12.10
CA ALA A 80 -4.39 -29.01 13.14
C ALA A 80 -4.29 -30.50 12.80
N VAL A 81 -4.31 -30.85 11.51
CA VAL A 81 -4.16 -32.22 11.02
C VAL A 81 -2.73 -32.74 11.18
N THR A 82 -1.72 -31.91 10.90
CA THR A 82 -0.30 -32.31 10.93
C THR A 82 0.28 -32.45 12.34
N LYS A 83 -0.36 -31.87 13.37
CA LYS A 83 0.04 -32.03 14.78
C LYS A 83 -0.45 -33.34 15.42
N ARG A 84 -1.25 -34.16 14.74
CA ARG A 84 -1.69 -35.46 15.26
C ARG A 84 -0.62 -36.53 15.00
N ASN A 85 0.03 -37.00 16.07
CA ASN A 85 0.70 -38.30 16.04
C ASN A 85 -0.34 -39.40 15.82
N SER A 86 -0.47 -39.86 14.56
CA SER A 86 -0.95 -41.15 14.04
C SER A 86 -2.04 -41.96 14.79
N GLN A 87 -2.86 -41.36 15.64
CA GLN A 87 -4.06 -41.99 16.22
C GLN A 87 -5.29 -41.10 16.01
N PRO A 88 -6.42 -41.67 15.56
CA PRO A 88 -7.67 -40.94 15.40
C PRO A 88 -8.30 -40.70 16.78
N ALA A 89 -7.94 -39.58 17.42
CA ALA A 89 -8.70 -39.08 18.56
C ALA A 89 -9.94 -38.33 18.04
N SER A 90 -11.13 -38.64 18.58
CA SER A 90 -12.34 -37.87 18.29
C SER A 90 -12.18 -36.46 18.85
N ILE A 91 -12.26 -35.44 18.01
CA ILE A 91 -12.26 -34.03 18.42
C ILE A 91 -13.43 -33.81 19.39
N ARG A 92 -13.14 -33.36 20.61
CA ARG A 92 -14.17 -32.88 21.54
C ARG A 92 -14.28 -31.37 21.40
N TRP A 93 -15.49 -30.83 21.54
CA TRP A 93 -15.75 -29.38 21.48
C TRP A 93 -14.90 -28.55 22.46
N SER A 94 -14.49 -29.15 23.58
CA SER A 94 -13.56 -28.57 24.55
C SER A 94 -12.16 -28.30 23.99
N ASP A 95 -11.74 -29.05 22.96
CA ASP A 95 -10.37 -28.99 22.44
C ASP A 95 -10.16 -27.78 21.52
N LEU A 96 -11.25 -27.22 20.98
CA LEU A 96 -11.28 -25.98 20.21
C LEU A 96 -11.39 -24.73 21.10
N GLN A 97 -11.67 -24.91 22.40
CA GLN A 97 -11.70 -23.82 23.37
C GLN A 97 -10.32 -23.67 24.02
N ARG A 98 -9.44 -22.87 23.42
CA ARG A 98 -8.31 -22.28 24.15
C ARG A 98 -8.16 -20.78 23.88
N ALA A 99 -7.96 -20.07 24.99
CA ALA A 99 -8.02 -18.62 25.21
C ALA A 99 -9.43 -18.01 25.14
N GLN A 100 -10.14 -18.07 26.28
CA GLN A 100 -11.23 -17.15 26.58
C GLN A 100 -10.66 -15.74 26.74
N ASN A 101 -11.36 -14.77 26.13
CA ASN A 101 -11.33 -13.34 26.40
C ASN A 101 -10.02 -12.59 26.12
N THR A 102 -9.88 -12.10 24.89
CA THR A 102 -9.45 -10.71 24.68
C THR A 102 -10.68 -9.90 24.29
N THR A 103 -10.84 -8.73 24.90
CA THR A 103 -11.88 -7.74 24.58
C THR A 103 -11.92 -7.45 23.07
N GLU A 104 -10.77 -7.49 22.40
CA GLU A 104 -10.61 -7.34 20.96
C GLU A 104 -11.34 -8.40 20.13
N VAL A 105 -11.30 -9.68 20.54
CA VAL A 105 -12.05 -10.75 19.85
C VAL A 105 -13.55 -10.62 20.10
N ALA A 106 -13.94 -10.15 21.30
CA ALA A 106 -15.34 -9.88 21.61
C ALA A 106 -15.88 -8.68 20.80
N GLU A 107 -15.06 -7.63 20.60
CA GLU A 107 -15.38 -6.46 19.78
C GLU A 107 -15.43 -6.81 18.29
N LEU A 108 -14.47 -7.59 17.78
CA LEU A 108 -14.48 -8.11 16.41
C LEU A 108 -15.72 -8.97 16.16
N LEU A 109 -16.04 -9.89 17.09
CA LEU A 109 -17.25 -10.71 17.00
C LEU A 109 -18.53 -9.89 17.16
N ALA A 110 -18.52 -8.79 17.93
CA ALA A 110 -19.65 -7.88 18.07
C ALA A 110 -19.87 -7.07 16.77
N ALA A 111 -18.80 -6.58 16.14
CA ALA A 111 -18.84 -5.91 14.83
C ALA A 111 -19.34 -6.87 13.74
N LEU A 112 -18.85 -8.11 13.72
CA LEU A 112 -19.32 -9.17 12.82
C LEU A 112 -20.79 -9.54 13.07
N ARG A 113 -21.23 -9.59 14.34
CA ARG A 113 -22.64 -9.84 14.70
C ARG A 113 -23.56 -8.68 14.32
N LEU A 114 -23.07 -7.45 14.32
CA LEU A 114 -23.82 -6.28 13.85
C LEU A 114 -24.06 -6.39 12.33
N LYS A 115 -23.05 -6.76 11.54
CA LYS A 115 -23.18 -7.05 10.10
C LYS A 115 -24.13 -8.23 9.83
N ARG A 116 -24.08 -9.27 10.65
CA ARG A 116 -24.90 -10.49 10.53
C ARG A 116 -26.42 -10.25 10.70
N ARG A 117 -26.85 -9.11 11.26
CA ARG A 117 -28.28 -8.78 11.42
C ARG A 117 -28.93 -8.24 10.14
N HIS A 118 -28.19 -8.02 9.06
CA HIS A 118 -28.73 -7.45 7.81
C HIS A 118 -28.88 -8.42 6.63
N THR A 119 -28.51 -9.70 6.79
CA THR A 119 -28.61 -10.67 5.69
C THR A 119 -29.33 -11.92 6.16
N ARG A 120 -30.64 -12.01 5.86
CA ARG A 120 -31.50 -13.15 6.21
C ARG A 120 -31.48 -14.28 5.16
N ASP A 121 -30.68 -14.12 4.09
CA ASP A 121 -30.53 -15.09 3.02
C ASP A 121 -29.21 -15.87 3.14
N GLY A 122 -29.28 -17.20 3.00
CA GLY A 122 -28.12 -18.09 3.11
C GLY A 122 -26.98 -17.78 2.13
N GLU A 123 -27.31 -17.29 0.93
CA GLU A 123 -26.33 -16.88 -0.10
C GLU A 123 -25.43 -15.74 0.37
N ALA A 124 -25.97 -14.80 1.15
CA ALA A 124 -25.20 -13.70 1.69
C ALA A 124 -24.18 -14.16 2.75
N LEU A 125 -24.45 -15.28 3.43
CA LEU A 125 -23.55 -15.84 4.44
C LEU A 125 -22.38 -16.59 3.80
N GLU A 126 -22.60 -17.25 2.66
CA GLU A 126 -21.55 -17.87 1.86
C GLU A 126 -20.60 -16.84 1.24
N LEU A 127 -21.14 -15.76 0.65
CA LEU A 127 -20.34 -14.65 0.12
C LEU A 127 -19.50 -13.98 1.23
N THR A 128 -20.11 -13.74 2.41
CA THR A 128 -19.39 -13.19 3.56
C THR A 128 -18.25 -14.11 4.02
N ALA A 129 -18.45 -15.44 3.99
CA ALA A 129 -17.40 -16.38 4.34
C ALA A 129 -16.25 -16.36 3.32
N LEU A 130 -16.55 -16.25 2.02
CA LEU A 130 -15.55 -16.10 0.97
C LEU A 130 -14.76 -14.80 1.11
N GLU A 131 -15.42 -13.67 1.40
CA GLU A 131 -14.73 -12.40 1.66
C GLU A 131 -13.72 -12.54 2.81
N LEU A 132 -14.10 -13.16 3.92
CA LEU A 132 -13.17 -13.40 5.04
C LEU A 132 -11.99 -14.30 4.65
N CYS A 133 -12.19 -15.27 3.76
CA CYS A 133 -11.10 -16.08 3.24
C CYS A 133 -10.19 -15.29 2.30
N PHE A 134 -10.76 -14.39 1.50
CA PHE A 134 -10.04 -13.61 0.49
C PHE A 134 -9.34 -12.39 1.05
N GLU A 135 -9.69 -11.95 2.27
CA GLU A 135 -9.12 -10.76 2.90
C GLU A 135 -7.58 -10.78 2.96
N PHE A 136 -6.97 -11.97 3.04
CA PHE A 136 -5.51 -12.14 3.18
C PHE A 136 -4.80 -12.38 1.84
N LEU A 137 -5.53 -12.43 0.73
CA LEU A 137 -4.95 -12.62 -0.59
C LEU A 137 -4.25 -11.34 -1.05
N THR A 138 -3.16 -11.54 -1.79
CA THR A 138 -2.51 -10.49 -2.56
C THR A 138 -3.39 -10.03 -3.72
N MET A 139 -3.03 -8.91 -4.34
CA MET A 139 -3.71 -8.39 -5.52
C MET A 139 -3.75 -9.42 -6.67
N GLU A 140 -2.63 -10.08 -6.94
CA GLU A 140 -2.53 -11.10 -7.99
C GLU A 140 -3.38 -12.35 -7.69
N GLU A 141 -3.44 -12.75 -6.42
CA GLU A 141 -4.28 -13.86 -5.97
C GLU A 141 -5.77 -13.52 -6.02
N LEU A 142 -6.17 -12.29 -5.68
CA LEU A 142 -7.56 -11.82 -5.83
C LEU A 142 -7.99 -11.83 -7.30
N GLN A 143 -7.13 -11.34 -8.20
CA GLN A 143 -7.38 -11.38 -9.64
C GLN A 143 -7.49 -12.82 -10.15
N SER A 144 -6.64 -13.72 -9.66
CA SER A 144 -6.69 -15.14 -10.00
C SER A 144 -7.96 -15.80 -9.47
N ALA A 145 -8.36 -15.50 -8.22
CA ALA A 145 -9.58 -16.00 -7.61
C ALA A 145 -10.82 -15.62 -8.41
N ALA A 146 -10.89 -14.37 -8.89
CA ALA A 146 -11.98 -13.90 -9.74
C ALA A 146 -12.13 -14.67 -11.07
N GLN A 147 -11.11 -15.41 -11.50
CA GLN A 147 -11.14 -16.23 -12.72
C GLN A 147 -11.50 -17.71 -12.47
N VAL A 148 -11.62 -18.14 -11.21
CA VAL A 148 -11.84 -19.57 -10.86
C VAL A 148 -13.26 -20.02 -11.15
N CYS A 149 -14.26 -19.31 -10.62
CA CYS A 149 -15.68 -19.62 -10.80
C CYS A 149 -16.55 -18.38 -10.55
N THR A 150 -17.83 -18.45 -10.92
CA THR A 150 -18.78 -17.33 -10.75
C THR A 150 -18.91 -16.87 -9.30
N ALA A 151 -18.97 -17.79 -8.34
CA ALA A 151 -19.07 -17.40 -6.93
C ALA A 151 -17.85 -16.62 -6.42
N PHE A 152 -16.64 -16.98 -6.89
CA PHE A 152 -15.41 -16.27 -6.52
C PHE A 152 -15.33 -14.92 -7.24
N HIS A 153 -15.68 -14.90 -8.52
CA HIS A 153 -15.83 -13.68 -9.28
C HIS A 153 -16.77 -12.70 -8.57
N ASP A 154 -17.96 -13.14 -8.18
CA ASP A 154 -18.96 -12.29 -7.54
C ASP A 154 -18.50 -11.83 -6.15
N ALA A 155 -17.89 -12.72 -5.36
CA ALA A 155 -17.30 -12.35 -4.07
C ALA A 155 -16.19 -11.30 -4.22
N VAL A 156 -15.33 -11.39 -5.23
CA VAL A 156 -14.21 -10.44 -5.43
C VAL A 156 -14.71 -9.11 -6.02
N THR A 157 -15.63 -9.16 -6.99
CA THR A 157 -16.05 -7.98 -7.76
C THR A 157 -17.17 -7.18 -7.08
N ALA A 158 -18.02 -7.81 -6.28
CA ALA A 158 -19.07 -7.15 -5.53
C ALA A 158 -18.63 -6.70 -4.12
N SER A 159 -17.46 -7.14 -3.66
CA SER A 159 -16.96 -6.74 -2.34
C SER A 159 -16.49 -5.30 -2.33
N GLU A 160 -17.05 -4.52 -1.42
CA GLU A 160 -16.61 -3.16 -1.12
C GLU A 160 -15.32 -3.11 -0.29
N MET A 161 -14.91 -4.24 0.30
CA MET A 161 -13.88 -4.27 1.36
C MET A 161 -12.59 -4.96 0.95
N LEU A 162 -12.61 -5.89 -0.01
CA LEU A 162 -11.42 -6.69 -0.33
C LEU A 162 -10.29 -5.83 -0.88
N LEU A 163 -10.54 -5.11 -1.98
CA LEU A 163 -9.51 -4.27 -2.62
C LEU A 163 -9.22 -3.00 -1.81
N THR A 164 -10.25 -2.34 -1.28
CA THR A 164 -10.09 -1.12 -0.47
C THR A 164 -9.38 -1.42 0.85
N GLY A 165 -9.67 -2.57 1.47
CA GLY A 165 -8.98 -3.07 2.66
C GLY A 165 -7.52 -3.42 2.37
N LEU A 166 -7.25 -4.11 1.25
CA LEU A 166 -5.89 -4.37 0.78
C LEU A 166 -5.11 -3.07 0.60
N TYR A 167 -5.68 -2.08 -0.09
CA TYR A 167 -5.06 -0.77 -0.28
C TYR A 167 -4.77 -0.08 1.06
N SER A 168 -5.76 -0.03 1.94
CA SER A 168 -5.65 0.69 3.22
C SER A 168 -4.54 0.11 4.09
N ARG A 169 -4.48 -1.22 4.24
CA ARG A 169 -3.42 -1.89 5.02
C ARG A 169 -2.00 -1.56 4.56
N GLN A 170 -1.82 -1.28 3.27
CA GLN A 170 -0.50 -1.00 2.71
C GLN A 170 -0.17 0.49 2.67
N TRP A 171 -1.16 1.34 2.38
CA TRP A 171 -0.90 2.72 1.95
C TRP A 171 -1.48 3.79 2.86
N ARG A 172 -2.40 3.43 3.78
CA ARG A 172 -3.16 4.43 4.54
C ARG A 172 -3.61 3.92 5.91
N ALA A 173 -3.22 4.63 6.97
CA ALA A 173 -3.60 4.28 8.34
C ALA A 173 -5.10 4.53 8.68
N LYS A 174 -5.85 5.15 7.77
CA LYS A 174 -7.28 5.50 7.92
C LYS A 174 -8.14 4.78 6.89
N MET A 175 -9.40 4.52 7.23
CA MET A 175 -10.40 3.97 6.30
C MET A 175 -10.56 4.86 5.07
N LEU A 176 -10.42 4.28 3.88
CA LEU A 176 -10.57 4.98 2.59
C LEU A 176 -11.88 5.80 2.54
N PRO A 177 -11.86 7.00 1.93
CA PRO A 177 -13.08 7.74 1.67
C PRO A 177 -14.11 6.87 0.94
N GLU A 178 -15.39 7.08 1.26
CA GLU A 178 -16.53 6.34 0.67
C GLU A 178 -16.51 6.38 -0.86
N THR A 179 -16.02 7.48 -1.44
CA THR A 179 -15.81 7.65 -2.88
C THR A 179 -14.99 6.53 -3.51
N TYR A 180 -14.00 5.96 -2.80
CA TYR A 180 -13.20 4.83 -3.31
C TYR A 180 -13.86 3.47 -3.06
N VAL A 181 -14.56 3.35 -1.93
CA VAL A 181 -15.23 2.10 -1.52
C VAL A 181 -16.36 1.75 -2.50
N THR A 182 -17.03 2.79 -3.01
CA THR A 182 -18.14 2.67 -3.97
C THR A 182 -17.71 2.63 -5.43
N LEU A 183 -16.40 2.65 -5.72
CA LEU A 183 -15.91 2.56 -7.09
C LEU A 183 -16.25 1.21 -7.72
N PRO A 184 -16.51 1.15 -9.04
CA PRO A 184 -16.57 -0.11 -9.76
C PRO A 184 -15.30 -0.91 -9.59
N TYR A 185 -15.41 -2.25 -9.60
CA TYR A 185 -14.29 -3.18 -9.45
C TYR A 185 -13.04 -2.79 -10.27
N ASN A 186 -13.23 -2.45 -11.55
CA ASN A 186 -12.12 -2.06 -12.44
C ASN A 186 -11.35 -0.83 -11.93
N ASP A 187 -12.04 0.15 -11.35
CA ASP A 187 -11.40 1.36 -10.82
C ASP A 187 -10.74 1.10 -9.45
N GLN A 188 -11.31 0.22 -8.64
CA GLN A 188 -10.63 -0.29 -7.44
C GLN A 188 -9.37 -1.10 -7.79
N LEU A 189 -9.38 -1.85 -8.90
CA LEU A 189 -8.16 -2.51 -9.38
C LEU A 189 -7.08 -1.50 -9.76
N VAL A 190 -7.44 -0.38 -10.42
CA VAL A 190 -6.50 0.70 -10.74
C VAL A 190 -5.91 1.31 -9.47
N LEU A 191 -6.74 1.54 -8.45
CA LEU A 191 -6.29 2.04 -7.14
C LEU A 191 -5.19 1.17 -6.53
N CYS A 192 -5.37 -0.15 -6.55
CA CYS A 192 -4.44 -1.12 -5.97
C CYS A 192 -3.21 -1.40 -6.84
N ALA A 193 -3.38 -1.55 -8.15
CA ALA A 193 -2.31 -2.00 -9.05
C ALA A 193 -1.27 -0.91 -9.35
N ALA A 194 -1.67 0.36 -9.33
CA ALA A 194 -0.83 1.46 -9.82
C ALA A 194 0.19 1.98 -8.80
N ARG A 195 0.11 1.61 -7.51
CA ARG A 195 1.06 2.01 -6.46
C ARG A 195 1.86 0.81 -6.00
N ARG A 196 3.19 0.91 -6.13
CA ARG A 196 4.13 -0.17 -5.87
C ARG A 196 5.23 0.30 -4.93
N SER A 197 5.56 -0.50 -3.92
CA SER A 197 6.63 -0.19 -2.96
C SER A 197 8.03 -0.39 -3.52
N ASP A 198 8.14 -1.13 -4.62
CA ASP A 198 9.41 -1.40 -5.33
C ASP A 198 9.60 -0.49 -6.56
N ALA A 199 8.73 0.50 -6.76
CA ALA A 199 8.88 1.45 -7.85
C ALA A 199 10.08 2.38 -7.57
N ILE A 200 11.06 2.35 -8.47
CA ILE A 200 12.23 3.22 -8.41
C ILE A 200 11.93 4.51 -9.17
N TYR A 201 12.10 5.66 -8.52
CA TYR A 201 12.02 6.97 -9.17
C TYR A 201 13.42 7.56 -9.30
N GLU A 202 14.03 7.37 -10.47
CA GLU A 202 15.44 7.75 -10.69
C GLU A 202 15.65 9.26 -10.48
N LEU A 203 16.72 9.60 -9.74
CA LEU A 203 17.08 10.97 -9.41
C LEU A 203 18.35 11.40 -10.16
N SER A 204 18.30 12.61 -10.73
CA SER A 204 19.47 13.35 -11.20
C SER A 204 19.96 14.25 -10.06
N THR A 205 21.12 13.92 -9.51
CA THR A 205 21.82 14.71 -8.49
C THR A 205 23.31 14.36 -8.52
N ARG A 206 24.16 15.25 -8.00
CA ARG A 206 25.60 14.97 -7.78
C ARG A 206 25.88 14.34 -6.41
N SER A 207 24.88 14.27 -5.54
CA SER A 207 25.02 13.71 -4.19
C SER A 207 24.83 12.20 -4.19
N ALA A 208 25.30 11.57 -3.12
CA ALA A 208 25.07 10.15 -2.90
C ALA A 208 23.57 9.89 -2.65
N VAL A 209 22.98 8.99 -3.42
CA VAL A 209 21.61 8.51 -3.25
C VAL A 209 21.65 7.12 -2.63
N THR A 210 20.91 6.94 -1.54
CA THR A 210 20.72 5.63 -0.88
C THR A 210 19.26 5.23 -1.04
N HIS A 211 19.00 4.14 -1.76
CA HIS A 211 17.67 3.55 -1.83
C HIS A 211 17.36 2.83 -0.51
N LEU A 212 16.24 3.19 0.13
CA LEU A 212 15.80 2.62 1.39
C LEU A 212 14.89 1.39 1.15
N PRO A 213 14.80 0.45 2.11
CA PRO A 213 13.94 -0.74 1.97
C PRO A 213 12.44 -0.43 1.81
N ASP A 214 11.99 0.75 2.23
CA ASP A 214 10.61 1.22 2.06
C ASP A 214 10.38 1.93 0.71
N GLY A 215 11.35 1.85 -0.21
CA GLY A 215 11.28 2.41 -1.56
C GLY A 215 11.52 3.91 -1.65
N LYS A 216 11.84 4.57 -0.53
CA LYS A 216 12.25 5.98 -0.51
C LYS A 216 13.71 6.14 -0.91
N ASP A 217 14.04 7.35 -1.36
CA ASP A 217 15.43 7.73 -1.64
C ASP A 217 15.94 8.68 -0.56
N ARG A 218 17.06 8.33 0.06
CA ARG A 218 17.79 9.24 0.94
C ARG A 218 18.93 9.90 0.17
N VAL A 219 18.95 11.22 0.17
CA VAL A 219 20.00 12.03 -0.45
C VAL A 219 20.64 12.91 0.61
N VAL A 220 21.96 12.89 0.69
CA VAL A 220 22.73 13.72 1.64
C VAL A 220 23.58 14.68 0.83
N ASN A 221 23.50 15.98 1.13
CA ASN A 221 24.37 16.99 0.54
C ASN A 221 25.79 16.87 1.09
N ASN A 222 26.55 15.91 0.56
CA ASN A 222 27.94 15.64 0.91
C ASN A 222 28.88 15.79 -0.29
N SER A 223 28.39 16.32 -1.42
CA SER A 223 29.16 16.37 -2.65
C SER A 223 30.41 17.24 -2.46
N MET A 224 31.59 16.62 -2.67
CA MET A 224 32.92 17.25 -2.67
C MET A 224 33.20 18.05 -3.95
N LEU A 225 32.32 17.95 -4.96
CA LEU A 225 32.39 18.72 -6.22
C LEU A 225 31.93 20.18 -6.06
N ARG A 226 32.07 20.73 -4.85
CA ARG A 226 31.76 22.13 -4.56
C ARG A 226 32.79 23.00 -5.26
N ASN A 227 32.32 23.97 -6.02
CA ASN A 227 33.13 25.16 -6.23
C ASN A 227 32.86 26.08 -5.03
N PHE A 228 33.90 26.51 -4.32
CA PHE A 228 33.79 27.53 -3.27
C PHE A 228 33.09 28.80 -3.77
N ASP A 229 33.14 29.06 -5.08
CA ASP A 229 32.48 30.19 -5.73
C ASP A 229 30.98 29.97 -6.03
N LYS A 230 30.50 28.72 -6.13
CA LYS A 230 29.14 28.39 -6.61
C LYS A 230 28.15 27.95 -5.53
N GLY A 231 28.53 28.05 -4.26
CA GLY A 231 27.63 27.83 -3.12
C GLY A 231 27.51 26.38 -2.66
N ALA A 232 26.92 26.22 -1.48
CA ALA A 232 26.74 24.94 -0.80
C ALA A 232 25.51 24.15 -1.28
N VAL A 233 24.69 24.72 -2.17
CA VAL A 233 23.37 24.21 -2.52
C VAL A 233 23.48 23.02 -3.46
N ASP A 234 22.91 21.89 -3.07
CA ASP A 234 22.76 20.73 -3.94
C ASP A 234 21.38 20.68 -4.59
N SER A 235 21.32 20.20 -5.84
CA SER A 235 20.10 20.15 -6.64
C SER A 235 19.77 18.71 -7.00
N ILE A 236 18.53 18.33 -6.73
CA ILE A 236 17.96 17.01 -6.95
C ILE A 236 16.74 17.18 -7.84
N ARG A 237 16.64 16.39 -8.90
CA ARG A 237 15.48 16.37 -9.79
C ARG A 237 15.20 14.94 -10.23
N GLY A 238 13.95 14.52 -10.24
CA GLY A 238 13.58 13.26 -10.88
C GLY A 238 13.91 13.24 -12.37
N VAL A 239 14.44 12.12 -12.89
CA VAL A 239 14.80 11.97 -14.31
C VAL A 239 13.56 12.05 -15.20
N HIS A 240 12.45 11.46 -14.73
CA HIS A 240 11.18 11.40 -15.42
C HIS A 240 10.12 12.30 -14.77
N LYS A 241 9.05 12.57 -15.52
CA LYS A 241 7.88 13.26 -14.97
C LYS A 241 7.29 12.51 -13.78
N LEU A 242 6.72 13.27 -12.85
CA LEU A 242 6.03 12.70 -11.70
C LEU A 242 4.89 11.79 -12.16
N PRO A 243 4.80 10.56 -11.62
CA PRO A 243 3.72 9.66 -11.94
C PRO A 243 2.41 10.18 -11.34
N VAL A 244 1.32 10.09 -12.12
CA VAL A 244 -0.03 10.31 -11.60
C VAL A 244 -0.33 9.26 -10.54
N LEU A 245 -0.85 9.69 -9.39
CA LEU A 245 -1.16 8.82 -8.25
C LEU A 245 -2.19 7.76 -8.61
N SER A 246 -2.09 6.58 -8.00
CA SER A 246 -3.08 5.50 -8.21
C SER A 246 -4.48 5.93 -7.76
N CYS A 247 -4.59 6.61 -6.63
CA CYS A 247 -5.87 7.13 -6.11
C CYS A 247 -6.48 8.20 -7.04
N ALA A 248 -5.66 9.08 -7.61
CA ALA A 248 -6.12 10.04 -8.60
C ALA A 248 -6.61 9.33 -9.89
N ARG A 249 -5.85 8.36 -10.40
CA ARG A 249 -6.24 7.58 -11.61
C ARG A 249 -7.54 6.82 -11.42
N ALA A 250 -7.76 6.23 -10.25
CA ALA A 250 -9.00 5.53 -9.91
C ALA A 250 -10.22 6.48 -10.01
N LEU A 251 -10.05 7.75 -9.64
CA LEU A 251 -11.06 8.80 -9.74
C LEU A 251 -11.03 9.56 -11.07
N LYS A 252 -10.25 9.10 -12.06
CA LYS A 252 -10.07 9.78 -13.36
C LYS A 252 -9.55 11.22 -13.26
N LYS A 253 -8.76 11.51 -12.22
CA LYS A 253 -8.07 12.79 -12.01
C LYS A 253 -6.60 12.68 -12.42
N ASN A 254 -6.03 13.79 -12.86
CA ASN A 254 -4.62 13.88 -13.24
C ASN A 254 -3.81 14.61 -12.15
N ILE A 255 -3.69 13.96 -10.98
CA ILE A 255 -2.97 14.50 -9.83
C ILE A 255 -1.72 13.66 -9.55
N SER A 256 -0.58 14.35 -9.44
CA SER A 256 0.70 13.79 -9.00
C SER A 256 1.11 14.41 -7.67
N TYR A 257 1.80 13.66 -6.81
CA TYR A 257 2.25 14.15 -5.49
C TYR A 257 3.46 13.36 -5.00
N TYR A 258 4.33 14.04 -4.27
CA TYR A 258 5.45 13.41 -3.55
C TYR A 258 5.73 14.17 -2.25
N GLU A 259 6.41 13.52 -1.32
CA GLU A 259 6.85 14.10 -0.05
C GLU A 259 8.35 14.04 0.11
N VAL A 260 8.88 15.03 0.82
CA VAL A 260 10.29 15.12 1.18
C VAL A 260 10.39 15.37 2.67
N SER A 261 10.99 14.43 3.39
CA SER A 261 11.39 14.63 4.78
C SER A 261 12.79 15.23 4.80
N LEU A 262 12.92 16.48 5.22
CA LEU A 262 14.17 17.22 5.25
C LEU A 262 14.72 17.36 6.66
N LYS A 263 16.03 17.10 6.80
CA LYS A 263 16.86 17.53 7.92
C LYS A 263 17.77 18.64 7.40
N GLY A 264 17.53 19.88 7.83
CA GLY A 264 18.23 21.06 7.32
C GLY A 264 17.29 22.12 6.74
N SER A 265 17.71 22.79 5.67
CA SER A 265 16.91 23.80 4.97
C SER A 265 17.00 23.64 3.46
N GLY A 266 16.02 24.15 2.72
CA GLY A 266 15.99 23.93 1.28
C GLY A 266 14.76 24.50 0.60
N SER A 267 14.53 24.03 -0.63
CA SER A 267 13.32 24.33 -1.40
C SER A 267 12.78 23.04 -2.01
N VAL A 268 11.47 22.83 -1.95
CA VAL A 268 10.79 21.66 -2.54
C VAL A 268 9.81 22.14 -3.59
N GLY A 269 9.73 21.46 -4.74
CA GLY A 269 8.91 21.93 -5.84
C GLY A 269 8.95 21.10 -7.11
N LEU A 270 8.52 21.71 -8.21
CA LEU A 270 8.46 21.10 -9.53
C LEU A 270 9.47 21.76 -10.46
N ALA A 271 10.12 20.95 -11.29
CA ALA A 271 10.94 21.43 -12.40
C ALA A 271 10.46 20.80 -13.71
N SER A 272 10.33 21.62 -14.75
CA SER A 272 9.96 21.13 -16.07
C SER A 272 11.05 20.24 -16.66
N VAL A 273 10.62 19.16 -17.32
CA VAL A 273 11.46 18.19 -18.03
C VAL A 273 11.05 18.02 -19.49
N SER A 274 10.17 18.91 -19.96
CA SER A 274 9.56 18.89 -21.29
C SER A 274 10.59 18.91 -22.42
N ASP A 275 11.73 19.59 -22.22
CA ASP A 275 12.79 19.71 -23.21
C ASP A 275 14.18 19.69 -22.56
N ALA A 276 15.24 19.65 -23.38
CA ALA A 276 16.61 19.55 -22.88
C ALA A 276 17.05 20.79 -22.08
N THR A 277 16.56 21.98 -22.43
CA THR A 277 16.93 23.24 -21.76
C THR A 277 16.32 23.28 -20.37
N THR A 278 15.02 23.00 -20.25
CA THR A 278 14.31 22.97 -18.97
C THR A 278 14.82 21.83 -18.07
N ARG A 279 15.09 20.66 -18.64
CA ARG A 279 15.66 19.51 -17.92
C ARG A 279 17.03 19.77 -17.29
N ASN A 280 17.85 20.61 -17.92
CA ASN A 280 19.20 20.93 -17.45
C ASN A 280 19.24 22.07 -16.41
N ALA A 281 18.09 22.69 -16.09
CA ALA A 281 18.03 23.74 -15.06
C ALA A 281 18.27 23.17 -13.64
N TYR A 282 17.89 21.92 -13.40
CA TYR A 282 17.96 21.25 -12.09
C TYR A 282 18.47 19.81 -12.17
N GLY A 283 19.05 19.35 -11.06
CA GLY A 283 19.67 18.03 -10.92
C GLY A 283 21.19 18.08 -11.02
N PHE A 284 21.80 17.07 -11.63
CA PHE A 284 23.27 16.97 -11.71
C PHE A 284 23.88 18.22 -12.34
N GLY A 285 24.77 18.89 -11.59
CA GLY A 285 25.50 20.08 -12.04
C GLY A 285 24.82 21.43 -11.74
N SER A 286 23.57 21.43 -11.24
CA SER A 286 22.90 22.66 -10.79
C SER A 286 23.22 22.96 -9.32
N GLY A 287 23.40 24.24 -9.00
CA GLY A 287 23.65 24.75 -7.64
C GLY A 287 22.59 25.74 -7.19
N GLU A 288 21.39 25.66 -7.75
CA GLU A 288 20.34 26.65 -7.57
C GLU A 288 19.17 26.09 -6.75
N HIS A 289 18.46 26.97 -6.05
CA HIS A 289 17.18 26.64 -5.46
C HIS A 289 16.09 26.49 -6.53
N VAL A 290 15.16 25.57 -6.29
CA VAL A 290 13.99 25.37 -7.17
C VAL A 290 13.19 26.67 -7.23
N GLY A 291 12.66 27.03 -8.40
CA GLY A 291 11.96 28.30 -8.63
C GLY A 291 12.84 29.45 -9.13
N TRP A 292 14.16 29.29 -9.19
CA TRP A 292 15.08 30.35 -9.62
C TRP A 292 15.51 30.30 -11.10
N LYS A 293 15.44 29.13 -11.74
CA LYS A 293 15.84 28.94 -13.15
C LYS A 293 14.85 28.06 -13.89
N GLY A 294 14.74 28.27 -15.20
CA GLY A 294 13.87 27.48 -16.06
C GLY A 294 12.42 27.49 -15.58
N VAL A 295 11.58 26.67 -16.21
CA VAL A 295 10.18 26.54 -15.79
C VAL A 295 10.14 25.71 -14.50
N SER A 296 9.97 26.37 -13.35
CA SER A 296 9.96 25.72 -12.03
C SER A 296 9.15 26.48 -10.99
N TYR A 297 8.66 25.76 -9.99
CA TYR A 297 7.77 26.26 -8.94
C TYR A 297 8.17 25.65 -7.61
N ALA A 298 8.33 26.43 -6.55
CA ALA A 298 8.90 25.95 -5.30
C ALA A 298 8.35 26.63 -4.07
N TYR A 299 8.34 25.88 -2.98
CA TYR A 299 8.12 26.37 -1.62
C TYR A 299 9.46 26.37 -0.87
N HIS A 300 9.85 27.52 -0.34
CA HIS A 300 11.16 27.75 0.27
C HIS A 300 11.08 27.67 1.79
N GLY A 301 12.07 27.02 2.41
CA GLY A 301 12.06 26.79 3.86
C GLY A 301 12.45 28.01 4.69
N ASN A 302 13.40 28.81 4.22
CA ASN A 302 13.97 29.91 4.99
C ASN A 302 12.94 31.00 5.35
N ASP A 303 11.98 31.28 4.47
CA ASP A 303 10.99 32.34 4.61
C ASP A 303 9.54 31.84 4.50
N GLY A 304 9.32 30.64 3.93
CA GLY A 304 7.97 30.16 3.63
C GLY A 304 7.39 30.79 2.37
N ASP A 305 8.22 31.42 1.54
CA ASP A 305 7.76 32.03 0.30
C ASP A 305 7.57 30.97 -0.79
N PHE A 306 6.61 31.26 -1.66
CA PHE A 306 6.49 30.59 -2.94
C PHE A 306 7.33 31.33 -3.98
N VAL A 307 8.10 30.57 -4.74
CA VAL A 307 9.03 31.09 -5.75
C VAL A 307 8.85 30.33 -7.04
N PHE A 308 8.68 31.04 -8.15
CA PHE A 308 8.60 30.41 -9.45
C PHE A 308 9.35 31.16 -10.53
N ASN A 309 9.79 30.43 -11.55
CA ASN A 309 10.33 30.99 -12.78
C ASN A 309 9.57 30.33 -13.94
N ASP A 310 9.08 31.12 -14.88
CA ASP A 310 8.28 30.70 -16.03
C ASP A 310 9.12 30.47 -17.30
N GLY A 311 10.45 30.53 -17.16
CA GLY A 311 11.43 30.41 -18.25
C GLY A 311 11.73 31.72 -18.98
N THR A 312 11.03 32.82 -18.70
CA THR A 312 11.26 34.12 -19.39
C THR A 312 12.54 34.80 -18.92
N LYS A 313 12.95 34.55 -17.68
CA LYS A 313 14.19 35.09 -17.08
C LYS A 313 15.25 33.98 -17.00
N PRO A 314 16.51 34.26 -17.40
CA PRO A 314 17.59 33.27 -17.30
C PRO A 314 17.93 32.90 -15.86
N TYR A 315 17.61 33.80 -14.91
CA TYR A 315 17.81 33.62 -13.48
C TYR A 315 16.87 34.51 -12.68
N GLY A 316 16.60 34.11 -11.44
CA GLY A 316 15.67 34.77 -10.54
C GLY A 316 14.26 34.27 -10.74
N GLY A 317 13.52 34.12 -9.64
CA GLY A 317 12.10 33.80 -9.65
C GLY A 317 11.27 35.00 -9.23
N GLU A 318 9.96 34.88 -9.37
CA GLU A 318 8.99 35.76 -8.73
C GLU A 318 8.66 35.19 -7.36
N TRP A 319 8.76 36.03 -6.34
CA TRP A 319 8.52 35.70 -4.94
C TRP A 319 7.14 36.17 -4.49
N GLY A 320 6.49 35.36 -3.67
CA GLY A 320 5.28 35.76 -2.97
C GLY A 320 5.15 35.04 -1.64
N ALA A 321 4.68 35.76 -0.63
CA ALA A 321 4.32 35.18 0.66
C ALA A 321 3.30 34.06 0.45
N PHE A 322 3.52 32.92 1.10
CA PHE A 322 2.70 31.73 0.84
C PHE A 322 2.38 30.95 2.11
N GLY A 323 3.38 30.45 2.82
CA GLY A 323 3.21 29.58 3.97
C GLY A 323 4.18 29.89 5.10
N PRO A 324 4.15 29.11 6.19
CA PRO A 324 5.12 29.24 7.27
C PRO A 324 6.52 28.77 6.86
N SER A 325 7.56 29.48 7.30
CA SER A 325 8.95 28.99 7.19
C SER A 325 9.11 27.61 7.82
N TRP A 326 10.00 26.79 7.25
CA TRP A 326 10.31 25.44 7.71
C TRP A 326 11.80 25.12 7.56
N GLY A 327 12.26 24.10 8.27
CA GLY A 327 13.69 23.77 8.30
C GLY A 327 14.48 24.69 9.21
N ARG A 328 15.80 24.68 9.05
CA ARG A 328 16.75 25.27 9.99
C ARG A 328 17.14 26.71 9.61
N ALA A 329 16.93 27.68 10.50
CA ALA A 329 17.34 29.07 10.29
C ALA A 329 18.81 29.36 10.69
N SER A 330 19.41 28.56 11.59
CA SER A 330 20.74 28.84 12.19
C SER A 330 21.58 27.57 12.33
N PRO A 331 22.90 27.54 12.06
CA PRO A 331 23.75 26.34 12.09
C PRO A 331 23.80 25.65 13.47
N PRO A 332 24.18 24.35 13.55
CA PRO A 332 24.27 23.63 14.82
C PRO A 332 25.27 24.31 15.74
N SER A 333 24.82 24.73 16.93
CA SER A 333 25.74 24.88 18.04
C SER A 333 26.31 23.51 18.34
N ASN A 334 27.63 23.42 18.38
CA ASN A 334 28.38 22.20 18.65
C ASN A 334 27.72 21.45 19.83
N ASN A 335 27.19 20.24 19.58
CA ASN A 335 26.64 19.22 20.50
C ASN A 335 25.13 18.85 20.34
N GLU A 336 24.38 19.36 19.37
CA GLU A 336 22.97 18.97 19.11
C GLU A 336 22.77 18.27 17.74
N GLU A 337 23.57 17.26 17.41
CA GLU A 337 23.40 16.52 16.14
C GLU A 337 22.16 15.58 16.12
N ASP A 338 21.69 15.17 17.30
CA ASP A 338 20.67 14.13 17.47
C ASP A 338 19.23 14.65 17.57
N ASP A 339 19.00 15.95 17.79
CA ASP A 339 17.65 16.53 17.98
C ASP A 339 17.29 17.57 16.90
N VAL A 340 17.83 17.39 15.68
CA VAL A 340 17.53 18.29 14.57
C VAL A 340 16.09 18.03 14.10
N PRO A 341 15.19 19.03 14.13
CA PRO A 341 13.81 18.85 13.72
C PRO A 341 13.76 18.48 12.23
N MET A 342 12.99 17.44 11.95
CA MET A 342 12.70 16.98 10.59
C MET A 342 11.35 17.55 10.14
N PHE A 343 11.31 18.11 8.93
CA PHE A 343 10.10 18.64 8.33
C PHE A 343 9.73 17.82 7.11
N THR A 344 8.46 17.43 6.98
CA THR A 344 7.97 16.74 5.78
C THR A 344 7.19 17.71 4.93
N VAL A 345 7.74 18.05 3.76
CA VAL A 345 7.11 18.95 2.79
C VAL A 345 6.57 18.11 1.64
N GLY A 346 5.30 18.24 1.34
CA GLY A 346 4.70 17.65 0.14
C GLY A 346 4.53 18.67 -0.97
N CYS A 347 4.63 18.19 -2.21
CA CYS A 347 4.38 18.98 -3.40
C CYS A 347 3.54 18.16 -4.37
N GLY A 348 2.42 18.73 -4.81
CA GLY A 348 1.50 18.10 -5.75
C GLY A 348 1.15 18.99 -6.92
N LEU A 349 0.87 18.35 -8.05
CA LEU A 349 0.41 18.97 -9.29
C LEU A 349 -0.98 18.42 -9.61
N ASP A 350 -1.98 19.30 -9.63
CA ASP A 350 -3.26 19.05 -10.29
C ASP A 350 -3.13 19.56 -11.74
N ALA A 351 -2.86 18.62 -12.66
CA ALA A 351 -2.65 18.95 -14.06
C ALA A 351 -3.95 19.33 -14.79
N ASP A 352 -5.11 18.90 -14.27
CA ASP A 352 -6.42 19.26 -14.82
C ASP A 352 -6.74 20.73 -14.53
N LYS A 353 -6.36 21.22 -13.34
CA LYS A 353 -6.53 22.62 -12.92
C LYS A 353 -5.32 23.51 -13.18
N GLN A 354 -4.20 22.94 -13.63
CA GLN A 354 -2.92 23.62 -13.78
C GLN A 354 -2.46 24.30 -12.48
N GLN A 355 -2.58 23.59 -11.36
CA GLN A 355 -2.30 24.11 -10.03
C GLN A 355 -1.23 23.27 -9.34
N VAL A 356 -0.27 23.94 -8.70
CA VAL A 356 0.64 23.30 -7.75
C VAL A 356 0.17 23.60 -6.33
N PHE A 357 0.18 22.60 -5.47
CA PHE A 357 -0.15 22.75 -4.06
C PHE A 357 0.95 22.15 -3.18
N PHE A 358 1.02 22.63 -1.95
CA PHE A 358 2.04 22.22 -1.00
C PHE A 358 1.43 21.81 0.33
N THR A 359 2.12 20.91 1.01
CA THR A 359 1.76 20.45 2.35
C THR A 359 2.98 20.54 3.25
N LEU A 360 2.76 20.69 4.55
CA LEU A 360 3.80 20.73 5.56
C LEU A 360 3.35 19.88 6.76
N ASN A 361 4.17 18.90 7.12
CA ASN A 361 3.95 17.98 8.22
C ASN A 361 2.57 17.29 8.19
N GLY A 362 2.10 16.95 6.99
CA GLY A 362 0.82 16.26 6.79
C GLY A 362 -0.40 17.18 6.73
N GLU A 363 -0.21 18.50 6.73
CA GLU A 363 -1.28 19.49 6.61
C GLU A 363 -1.16 20.30 5.32
N MET A 364 -2.29 20.70 4.73
CA MET A 364 -2.31 21.54 3.54
C MET A 364 -1.79 22.94 3.88
N VAL A 365 -0.77 23.41 3.16
CA VAL A 365 -0.30 24.80 3.24
C VAL A 365 -1.18 25.68 2.35
N GLY A 366 -1.37 25.26 1.10
CA GLY A 366 -2.19 25.99 0.14
C GLY A 366 -1.91 25.62 -1.32
N ILE A 367 -2.61 26.30 -2.20
CA ILE A 367 -2.43 26.24 -3.66
C ILE A 367 -1.64 27.48 -4.07
N ALA A 368 -0.59 27.29 -4.87
CA ALA A 368 0.27 28.39 -5.28
C ALA A 368 -0.51 29.48 -6.05
N PRO A 369 -0.14 30.76 -5.89
CA PRO A 369 -0.85 31.89 -6.49
C PRO A 369 -0.49 32.10 -7.98
N THR A 370 -0.20 31.03 -8.72
CA THR A 370 0.13 31.08 -10.14
C THR A 370 -0.35 29.81 -10.84
N MET A 371 -0.69 29.94 -12.13
CA MET A 371 -1.00 28.77 -12.96
C MET A 371 0.29 28.12 -13.46
N VAL A 372 0.34 26.80 -13.39
CA VAL A 372 1.43 25.99 -13.91
C VAL A 372 1.35 25.97 -15.43
N LEU A 373 2.46 26.25 -16.11
CA LEU A 373 2.51 26.19 -17.56
C LEU A 373 2.28 24.74 -18.04
N PRO A 374 1.72 24.52 -19.24
CA PRO A 374 1.61 23.18 -19.79
C PRO A 374 2.99 22.53 -19.96
N GLY A 375 3.14 21.30 -19.47
CA GLY A 375 4.41 20.57 -19.61
C GLY A 375 4.48 19.32 -18.75
N ASP A 376 5.59 18.59 -18.91
CA ASP A 376 5.95 17.49 -18.05
C ASP A 376 6.83 18.01 -16.90
N TYR A 377 6.48 17.66 -15.66
CA TYR A 377 7.16 18.14 -14.45
C TYR A 377 7.68 16.97 -13.62
N ALA A 378 8.90 17.09 -13.12
CA ALA A 378 9.51 16.16 -12.18
C ALA A 378 9.56 16.75 -10.77
N ALA A 379 9.66 15.87 -9.77
CA ALA A 379 9.99 16.29 -8.40
C ALA A 379 11.35 16.99 -8.41
N ALA A 380 11.44 18.11 -7.69
CA ALA A 380 12.67 18.86 -7.54
C ALA A 380 12.87 19.28 -6.08
N VAL A 381 14.10 19.16 -5.62
CA VAL A 381 14.52 19.52 -4.26
C VAL A 381 15.88 20.19 -4.34
N SER A 382 16.06 21.27 -3.58
CA SER A 382 17.38 21.85 -3.35
C SER A 382 17.71 21.82 -1.87
N LEU A 383 18.89 21.29 -1.53
CA LEU A 383 19.42 21.23 -0.17
C LEU A 383 20.39 22.38 0.03
N HIS A 384 20.19 23.21 1.04
CA HIS A 384 20.90 24.49 1.15
C HIS A 384 22.36 24.33 1.60
N ALA A 385 22.60 23.57 2.68
CA ALA A 385 23.88 23.49 3.37
C ALA A 385 24.53 22.10 3.28
N PHE A 386 25.84 22.04 3.56
CA PHE A 386 26.53 20.75 3.72
C PHE A 386 25.94 19.95 4.87
N GLY A 387 25.73 18.67 4.63
CA GLY A 387 25.14 17.76 5.61
C GLY A 387 23.62 17.82 5.69
N ASP A 388 22.95 18.72 4.95
CA ASP A 388 21.51 18.66 4.78
C ASP A 388 21.11 17.33 4.11
N GLU A 389 19.98 16.78 4.52
CA GLU A 389 19.48 15.48 4.06
C GLU A 389 18.02 15.58 3.63
N ALA A 390 17.67 14.84 2.58
CA ALA A 390 16.30 14.64 2.14
C ALA A 390 15.98 13.14 2.01
N GLY A 391 14.87 12.72 2.63
CA GLY A 391 14.18 11.47 2.33
C GLY A 391 13.01 11.72 1.38
N ILE A 392 13.10 11.25 0.15
CA ILE A 392 12.13 11.50 -0.92
C ILE A 392 11.21 10.29 -1.07
N ASN A 393 9.90 10.52 -0.96
CA ASN A 393 8.85 9.54 -1.16
C ASN A 393 7.98 9.93 -2.35
N VAL A 394 8.09 9.19 -3.47
CA VAL A 394 7.28 9.41 -4.70
C VAL A 394 6.13 8.40 -4.79
N GLY A 395 5.63 7.95 -3.63
CA GLY A 395 4.51 7.02 -3.50
C GLY A 395 4.90 5.58 -3.22
N ALA A 396 6.18 5.28 -3.01
CA ALA A 396 6.65 3.94 -2.65
C ALA A 396 6.37 3.58 -1.17
N ALA A 397 6.09 4.57 -0.34
CA ALA A 397 5.63 4.41 1.05
C ALA A 397 4.37 5.26 1.30
N PRO A 398 3.60 4.99 2.39
CA PRO A 398 2.51 5.86 2.83
C PRO A 398 2.94 7.33 2.96
N PHE A 399 2.06 8.23 2.58
CA PHE A 399 2.27 9.67 2.76
C PHE A 399 1.82 10.10 4.16
N LEU A 400 2.43 11.17 4.67
CA LEU A 400 1.98 11.80 5.91
C LEU A 400 0.69 12.59 5.69
N PHE A 401 0.59 13.29 4.55
CA PHE A 401 -0.64 13.96 4.12
C PHE A 401 -1.68 12.94 3.61
N ASP A 402 -2.95 13.17 3.93
CA ASP A 402 -4.07 12.34 3.47
C ASP A 402 -4.42 12.63 1.99
N ILE A 403 -3.53 12.21 1.09
CA ILE A 403 -3.65 12.48 -0.34
C ILE A 403 -4.88 11.79 -0.96
N GLU A 404 -5.29 10.63 -0.43
CA GLU A 404 -6.51 9.94 -0.84
C GLU A 404 -7.74 10.78 -0.51
N GLY A 405 -7.81 11.35 0.71
CA GLY A 405 -8.87 12.27 1.12
C GLY A 405 -8.92 13.54 0.27
N PHE A 406 -7.75 14.11 -0.04
CA PHE A 406 -7.65 15.25 -0.96
C PHE A 406 -8.16 14.90 -2.36
N CYS A 407 -7.74 13.78 -2.94
CA CYS A 407 -8.19 13.36 -4.27
C CYS A 407 -9.68 13.02 -4.31
N ALA A 408 -10.26 12.51 -3.22
CA ALA A 408 -11.70 12.23 -3.11
C ALA A 408 -12.56 13.48 -2.89
N SER A 409 -11.97 14.60 -2.51
CA SER A 409 -12.69 15.85 -2.33
C SER A 409 -13.20 16.40 -3.69
N PRO A 410 -14.38 17.03 -3.72
CA PRO A 410 -15.02 17.50 -4.95
C PRO A 410 -14.21 18.56 -5.70
#